data_AF-A0A7U9R9J0-F1
#
_entry.id   AF-A0A7U9R9J0-F1
#
_cell.length_a   1.000
_cell.length_b   1.000
_cell.length_c   1.000
_cell.angle_alpha   90.00
_cell.angle_beta   90.00
_cell.angle_gamma   90.00
#
_symmetry.space_group_name_H-M   'P 1'
#
loop_
_entity.id
_entity.type
_entity.pdbx_description
1 polymer ?
#
loop_
_entity_poly.entity_id
_entity_poly.type
_entity_poly.pdbx_seq_one_letter_code
_entity_poly.pdbx_strand_id
1 'polypeptide(L)' 'MVQEVTEKELITVTIDKYTDLQRIKKANGNTENSELDYQIRVVTAKLSSMGVNVEDLTL' A
#
# COMPACT_ATOMS: atom_id res chain seq x y z
N MET A 1 24.01 -11.09 3.65
CA MET A 1 22.95 -12.09 3.84
C MET A 1 21.66 -11.47 3.32
N VAL A 2 20.99 -12.07 2.34
CA VAL A 2 19.65 -11.63 1.95
C VAL A 2 18.72 -12.15 3.03
N GLN A 3 18.09 -11.25 3.78
CA GLN A 3 17.07 -11.63 4.75
C GLN A 3 15.87 -12.16 3.95
N GLU A 4 15.56 -13.43 4.14
CA GLU A 4 14.39 -14.05 3.53
C GLU A 4 13.17 -13.47 4.24
N VAL A 5 12.51 -12.49 3.60
CA VAL A 5 11.30 -11.89 4.14
C VAL A 5 10.22 -12.95 4.06
N THR A 6 9.64 -13.30 5.21
CA THR A 6 8.51 -14.23 5.22
C THR A 6 7.30 -13.59 4.54
N GLU A 7 6.43 -14.40 3.94
CA GLU A 7 5.22 -13.89 3.27
C GLU A 7 4.37 -13.01 4.20
N LYS A 8 4.30 -13.35 5.49
CA LYS A 8 3.60 -12.55 6.51
C LYS A 8 4.25 -11.19 6.73
N GLU A 9 5.59 -11.14 6.85
CA GLU A 9 6.30 -9.87 6.98
C GLU A 9 6.13 -9.01 5.73
N LEU A 10 6.17 -9.62 4.54
CA LEU A 10 5.94 -8.93 3.28
C LEU A 10 4.53 -8.33 3.21
N ILE A 11 3.51 -9.05 3.67
CA ILE A 11 2.15 -8.54 3.78
C ILE A 11 2.10 -7.35 4.72
N THR A 12 2.65 -7.47 5.94
CA THR A 12 2.65 -6.39 6.94
C THR A 12 3.29 -5.11 6.39
N VAL A 13 4.50 -5.20 5.83
CA VAL A 13 5.19 -3.99 5.31
C VAL A 13 4.46 -3.40 4.10
N THR A 14 3.73 -4.21 3.34
CA THR A 14 2.93 -3.74 2.20
C THR A 14 1.66 -3.03 2.67
N ILE A 15 1.03 -3.50 3.76
CA ILE A 15 -0.12 -2.83 4.42
C ILE A 15 0.31 -1.48 5.00
N ASP A 16 1.45 -1.44 5.69
CA ASP A 16 1.98 -0.20 6.24
C ASP A 16 2.23 0.83 5.13
N LYS A 17 2.87 0.40 4.03
CA LYS A 17 3.08 1.25 2.86
C LYS A 17 1.77 1.75 2.25
N TYR A 18 0.75 0.90 2.12
CA TYR A 18 -0.56 1.30 1.61
C TYR A 18 -1.17 2.39 2.49
N THR A 19 -1.14 2.18 3.81
CA THR A 19 -1.70 3.11 4.80
C THR A 19 -0.98 4.47 4.76
N ASP A 20 0.34 4.47 4.64
CA ASP A 20 1.12 5.70 4.55
C ASP A 20 0.82 6.49 3.26
N LEU A 21 0.70 5.81 2.11
CA LEU A 21 0.32 6.45 0.85
C LEU A 21 -1.07 7.09 0.93
N GLN A 22 -2.03 6.40 1.55
CA GLN A 22 -3.39 6.91 1.78
C GLN A 22 -3.37 8.15 2.69
N ARG A 23 -2.56 8.15 3.76
CA ARG A 23 -2.37 9.31 4.64
C ARG A 23 -1.73 10.49 3.91
N ILE A 24 -0.72 10.25 3.09
CA ILE A 24 -0.07 11.28 2.28
C ILE A 24 -1.07 11.90 1.30
N LYS A 25 -1.87 11.07 0.61
CA LYS A 25 -2.89 11.55 -0.34
C LYS A 25 -3.91 12.44 0.35
N LYS A 26 -4.39 12.03 1.53
CA LYS A 26 -5.30 12.82 2.37
C LYS A 26 -4.66 14.12 2.86
N ALA A 27 -3.41 14.08 3.33
CA ALA A 27 -2.67 15.24 3.81
C ALA A 27 -2.37 16.25 2.68
N ASN A 28 -2.18 15.78 1.45
CA ASN A 28 -2.04 16.62 0.26
C ASN A 28 -3.37 17.26 -0.20
N GLY A 29 -4.45 17.12 0.58
CA GLY A 29 -5.75 17.70 0.25
C GLY A 29 -6.38 17.08 -1.00
N ASN A 30 -6.03 15.84 -1.34
CA ASN A 30 -6.41 15.18 -2.59
C ASN A 30 -5.98 15.96 -3.85
N THR A 31 -4.92 16.77 -3.74
CA THR A 31 -4.27 17.38 -4.92
C THR A 31 -3.85 16.27 -5.88
N GLU A 32 -4.11 16.47 -7.17
CA GLU A 32 -3.78 15.49 -8.20
C GLU A 32 -2.27 15.19 -8.20
N ASN A 33 -1.95 13.91 -8.04
CA ASN A 33 -0.58 13.42 -8.05
C ASN A 33 -0.56 12.03 -8.68
N SER A 34 -0.28 12.00 -9.98
CA SER A 34 -0.31 10.78 -10.79
C SER A 34 0.65 9.70 -10.30
N GLU A 35 1.80 10.08 -9.75
CA GLU A 35 2.76 9.14 -9.17
C GLU A 35 2.22 8.53 -7.88
N LEU A 36 1.65 9.35 -6.99
CA LEU A 36 1.03 8.87 -5.76
C LEU A 36 -0.13 7.92 -6.04
N ASP A 37 -0.98 8.26 -7.02
CA ASP A 37 -2.09 7.42 -7.46
C ASP A 37 -1.60 6.11 -8.08
N TYR A 38 -0.53 6.16 -8.89
CA TYR A 38 0.10 4.98 -9.45
C TYR A 38 0.65 4.06 -8.35
N GLN A 39 1.36 4.61 -7.37
CA GLN A 39 1.92 3.84 -6.26
C GLN A 39 0.80 3.18 -5.43
N ILE A 40 -0.28 3.89 -5.14
CA ILE A 40 -1.45 3.33 -4.45
C ILE A 40 -2.02 2.16 -5.27
N ARG A 41 -2.22 2.32 -6.58
CA ARG A 41 -2.71 1.23 -7.46
C ARG A 41 -1.81 0.01 -7.47
N VAL A 42 -0.49 0.19 -7.55
CA VAL A 42 0.49 -0.90 -7.55
C VAL A 42 0.47 -1.65 -6.22
N VAL A 43 0.46 -0.93 -5.10
CA VAL A 43 0.43 -1.54 -3.76
C VAL A 43 -0.89 -2.28 -3.53
N THR A 44 -2.01 -1.69 -3.97
CA THR A 44 -3.32 -2.36 -3.95
C THR A 44 -3.30 -3.67 -4.72
N ALA A 45 -2.83 -3.67 -5.98
CA ALA A 45 -2.75 -4.90 -6.78
C ALA A 45 -1.86 -5.96 -6.11
N LYS A 46 -0.77 -5.55 -5.46
CA LYS A 46 0.13 -6.45 -4.76
C LYS A 46 -0.54 -7.07 -3.52
N LEU A 47 -1.22 -6.28 -2.70
CA LEU A 47 -1.99 -6.76 -1.55
C LEU A 47 -3.08 -7.75 -1.98
N SER A 48 -3.84 -7.43 -3.03
CA SER A 48 -4.84 -8.33 -3.59
C SER A 48 -4.23 -9.65 -4.09
N SER A 49 -3.05 -9.60 -4.73
CA SER A 49 -2.35 -10.82 -5.16
C SER A 49 -1.88 -11.71 -4.01
N MET A 50 -1.70 -11.14 -2.81
CA MET A 50 -1.36 -11.85 -1.58
C MET A 50 -2.62 -12.25 -0.77
N GLY A 51 -3.82 -12.09 -1.33
CA GLY A 51 -5.09 -12.44 -0.68
C GLY A 51 -5.56 -11.44 0.39
N VAL A 52 -4.98 -10.25 0.46
CA VAL A 52 -5.38 -9.21 1.41
C VAL A 52 -6.50 -8.37 0.79
N ASN A 53 -7.64 -8.26 1.49
CA ASN A 53 -8.69 -7.32 1.12
C ASN A 53 -8.28 -5.90 1.51
N VAL A 54 -8.16 -5.01 0.52
CA VAL A 54 -7.75 -3.62 0.71
C VAL A 54 -8.91 -2.68 1.02
N GLU A 55 -10.16 -3.08 0.76
CA GLU A 55 -11.34 -2.25 1.02
C GLU A 55 -11.46 -1.95 2.52
N ASP A 56 -11.13 -2.92 3.37
CA ASP A 56 -11.09 -2.79 4.83
C ASP A 56 -9.98 -1.84 5.34
N LEU A 57 -9.04 -1.46 4.47
CA LEU A 57 -7.88 -0.62 4.79
C LEU A 57 -8.04 0.82 4.26
N THR A 58 -9.15 1.14 3.60
CA THR A 58 -9.40 2.47 3.05
C THR A 58 -9.81 3.47 4.15
N LEU A 59 -9.43 4.75 3.95
CA LEU A 59 -9.53 5.85 4.94
C LEU A 59 -10.51 6.94 4.53
#